data_AF-A0A089QLG3-F1
#
_entry.id   AF-A0A089QLG3-F1
#
_cell.length_a   1.000
_cell.length_b   1.000
_cell.length_c   1.000
_cell.angle_alpha   90.00
_cell.angle_beta   90.00
_cell.angle_gamma   90.00
#
_symmetry.space_group_name_H-M   'P 1'
#
loop_
_entity.id
_entity.type
_entity.pdbx_description
1 polymer ?
#
loop_
_entity_poly.entity_id
_entity_poly.type
_entity_poly.pdbx_seq_one_letter_code
_entity_poly.pdbx_strand_id
1 'polypeptide(L)'
;MDNEEEKVVEEQPTTNEEVTTDENETVVEEEKPHTSFEEIFKLFLNSIDSYEIAAIAKNDDGELDEVLQGFLSNALGGFVNYIAKDLLDVDYEKGQFNVELTRYEEIMLAKAMKLEWVRNKKYSEELMVKAIGDRDYAAQQGYKYLEQLQSMEDKLNKEIQIMVQRVEFGNPEVLGEMA
;
A
#
# COMPACT_ATOMS: atom_id res chain seq x y z
N MET A 1 31.79 -39.43 -32.15
CA MET A 1 30.57 -40.06 -31.62
C MET A 1 30.40 -39.64 -30.16
N ASP A 2 30.56 -38.36 -29.87
CA ASP A 2 29.47 -37.40 -29.62
C ASP A 2 28.12 -38.05 -29.32
N ASN A 3 27.61 -37.91 -28.10
CA ASN A 3 26.78 -36.77 -27.74
C ASN A 3 26.46 -36.80 -26.24
N GLU A 4 26.86 -35.75 -25.53
CA GLU A 4 26.22 -35.31 -24.30
C GLU A 4 24.92 -34.61 -24.69
N GLU A 5 23.77 -35.04 -24.17
CA GLU A 5 22.50 -34.33 -24.35
C GLU A 5 22.14 -33.57 -23.08
N GLU A 6 21.99 -32.27 -23.29
CA GLU A 6 21.77 -31.20 -22.34
C GLU A 6 20.26 -30.97 -22.12
N LYS A 7 19.94 -30.48 -20.92
CA LYS A 7 18.66 -30.00 -20.35
C LYS A 7 17.45 -29.80 -21.30
N VAL A 8 16.32 -30.38 -20.87
CA VAL A 8 14.97 -29.93 -21.24
C VAL A 8 14.46 -28.95 -20.17
N VAL A 9 14.17 -27.72 -20.58
CA VAL A 9 13.32 -26.76 -19.84
C VAL A 9 12.04 -26.65 -20.65
N GLU A 10 10.94 -27.19 -20.14
CA GLU A 10 9.60 -27.00 -20.69
C GLU A 10 9.04 -25.66 -20.16
N GLU A 11 8.95 -24.65 -21.04
CA GLU A 11 8.11 -23.48 -20.81
C GLU A 11 6.65 -23.82 -21.20
N GLN A 12 5.71 -23.55 -20.30
CA GLN A 12 4.28 -23.68 -20.56
C GLN A 12 3.71 -22.42 -21.23
N PRO A 13 2.67 -22.53 -22.08
CA PRO A 13 2.29 -21.51 -23.05
C PRO A 13 1.36 -20.44 -22.45
N THR A 14 1.61 -19.18 -22.76
CA THR A 14 0.68 -18.06 -22.53
C THR A 14 -0.36 -18.07 -23.65
N THR A 15 -1.63 -18.21 -23.30
CA THR A 15 -2.77 -18.16 -24.22
C THR A 15 -3.05 -16.70 -24.60
N ASN A 16 -2.78 -16.34 -25.85
CA ASN A 16 -3.21 -15.10 -26.48
C ASN A 16 -4.66 -15.24 -26.96
N GLU A 17 -5.53 -14.28 -26.66
CA GLU A 17 -6.78 -14.10 -27.39
C GLU A 17 -6.48 -13.37 -28.71
N GLU A 18 -6.59 -14.10 -29.83
CA GLU A 18 -6.56 -13.51 -31.17
C GLU A 18 -7.93 -12.88 -31.47
N VAL A 19 -7.96 -11.56 -31.62
CA VAL A 19 -9.04 -10.87 -32.33
C VAL A 19 -8.43 -10.24 -33.57
N THR A 20 -8.73 -10.82 -34.73
CA THR A 20 -8.33 -10.31 -36.03
C THR A 20 -9.25 -9.18 -36.46
N THR A 21 -8.69 -8.01 -36.71
CA THR A 21 -9.28 -7.03 -37.63
C THR A 21 -8.21 -6.60 -38.61
N ASP A 22 -8.57 -6.63 -39.90
CA ASP A 22 -7.74 -6.26 -41.03
C ASP A 22 -7.22 -4.82 -40.89
N GLU A 23 -6.03 -4.62 -41.43
CA GLU A 23 -5.25 -3.37 -41.57
C GLU A 23 -4.06 -3.21 -40.60
N ASN A 24 -2.90 -3.23 -41.23
CA ASN A 24 -1.57 -3.42 -40.68
C ASN A 24 -1.02 -2.12 -40.08
N GLU A 25 -1.36 -1.86 -38.82
CA GLU A 25 -0.58 -1.00 -37.93
C GLU A 25 -0.72 -1.55 -36.50
N THR A 26 0.20 -2.44 -36.10
CA THR A 26 0.37 -2.76 -34.68
C THR A 26 0.87 -1.50 -33.99
N VAL A 27 -0.05 -0.67 -33.52
CA VAL A 27 0.24 0.36 -32.53
C VAL A 27 0.64 -0.42 -31.28
N VAL A 28 1.93 -0.60 -31.07
CA VAL A 28 2.45 -0.93 -29.75
C VAL A 28 2.17 0.31 -28.92
N GLU A 29 1.02 0.35 -28.25
CA GLU A 29 0.79 1.36 -27.23
C GLU A 29 1.88 1.15 -26.19
N GLU A 30 2.84 2.08 -26.13
CA GLU A 30 3.82 2.10 -25.06
C GLU A 30 3.04 2.20 -23.74
N GLU A 31 2.99 1.10 -22.98
CA GLU A 31 2.35 1.10 -21.67
C GLU A 31 3.01 2.17 -20.83
N LYS A 32 2.22 3.16 -20.41
CA LYS A 32 2.70 4.22 -19.53
C LYS A 32 3.23 3.59 -18.24
N PRO A 33 4.32 4.13 -17.67
CA PRO A 33 4.82 3.68 -16.38
C PRO A 33 3.72 3.79 -15.31
N HIS A 34 3.50 2.69 -14.58
CA HIS A 34 2.46 2.55 -13.57
C HIS A 34 3.01 1.80 -12.35
N THR A 35 2.28 1.86 -11.24
CA THR A 35 2.58 1.06 -10.03
C THR A 35 1.33 0.35 -9.59
N SER A 36 1.44 -0.93 -9.27
CA SER A 36 0.30 -1.73 -8.82
C SER A 36 -0.04 -1.43 -7.36
N PHE A 37 -1.32 -1.52 -6.98
CA PHE A 37 -1.72 -1.48 -5.58
C PHE A 37 -1.12 -2.65 -4.80
N GLU A 38 -0.95 -3.80 -5.44
CA GLU A 38 -0.41 -5.01 -4.83
C GLU A 38 1.03 -4.81 -4.30
N GLU A 39 1.86 -4.02 -4.99
CA GLU A 39 3.20 -3.65 -4.50
C GLU A 39 3.14 -2.91 -3.17
N ILE A 40 2.18 -1.99 -3.02
CA ILE A 40 1.96 -1.24 -1.78
C ILE A 40 1.39 -2.14 -0.70
N PHE A 41 0.42 -2.99 -1.05
CA PHE A 41 -0.22 -3.93 -0.13
C PHE A 41 0.80 -4.90 0.47
N LYS A 42 1.71 -5.45 -0.34
CA LYS A 42 2.79 -6.32 0.13
C LYS A 42 3.68 -5.61 1.16
N LEU A 43 4.04 -4.36 0.91
CA LEU A 43 4.86 -3.58 1.85
C LEU A 43 4.11 -3.32 3.16
N PHE A 44 2.84 -2.97 3.08
CA PHE A 44 1.98 -2.76 4.23
C PHE A 44 1.83 -4.05 5.06
N LEU A 45 1.43 -5.15 4.44
CA LEU A 45 1.19 -6.44 5.09
C LEU A 45 2.47 -6.97 5.77
N ASN A 46 3.63 -6.85 5.12
CA ASN A 46 4.91 -7.24 5.71
C ASN A 46 5.33 -6.37 6.91
N SER A 47 4.71 -5.20 7.08
CA SER A 47 5.04 -4.25 8.14
C SER A 47 4.21 -4.41 9.41
N ILE A 48 3.16 -5.24 9.38
CA ILE A 48 2.25 -5.47 10.49
C ILE A 48 2.19 -6.95 10.86
N ASP A 49 1.80 -7.24 12.10
CA ASP A 49 1.45 -8.57 12.54
C ASP A 49 0.00 -8.53 13.03
N SER A 50 -0.93 -9.07 12.24
CA SER A 50 -2.37 -8.94 12.48
C SER A 50 -3.08 -10.26 12.24
N TYR A 51 -3.53 -10.89 13.34
CA TYR A 51 -4.35 -12.10 13.29
C TYR A 51 -5.67 -11.90 12.56
N GLU A 52 -6.28 -10.71 12.66
CA GLU A 52 -7.54 -10.39 12.00
C GLU A 52 -7.37 -10.35 10.48
N ILE A 53 -6.36 -9.62 9.98
CA ILE A 53 -6.07 -9.58 8.55
C ILE A 53 -5.68 -10.96 8.04
N ALA A 54 -4.91 -11.73 8.81
CA ALA A 54 -4.57 -13.11 8.46
C ALA A 54 -5.77 -14.07 8.49
N ALA A 55 -6.84 -13.75 9.23
CA ALA A 55 -8.07 -14.50 9.22
C ALA A 55 -8.92 -14.15 7.99
N ILE A 56 -9.05 -12.87 7.68
CA ILE A 56 -9.74 -12.38 6.48
C ILE A 56 -9.07 -12.93 5.22
N ALA A 57 -7.74 -12.94 5.16
CA ALA A 57 -6.98 -13.48 4.03
C ALA A 57 -7.20 -14.99 3.77
N LYS A 58 -7.79 -15.73 4.74
CA LYS A 58 -8.16 -17.14 4.55
C LYS A 58 -9.56 -17.30 3.95
N ASN A 59 -10.35 -16.23 3.96
CA ASN A 59 -11.64 -16.19 3.30
C ASN A 59 -11.37 -15.89 1.81
N ASP A 60 -11.83 -16.76 0.93
CA ASP A 60 -11.63 -16.66 -0.52
C ASP A 60 -12.77 -15.86 -1.19
N ASP A 61 -13.22 -14.79 -0.53
CA ASP A 61 -14.40 -14.00 -0.90
C ASP A 61 -14.09 -12.56 -1.31
N GLY A 62 -12.81 -12.19 -1.39
CA GLY A 62 -12.36 -10.85 -1.77
C GLY A 62 -12.42 -9.81 -0.65
N GLU A 63 -12.84 -10.17 0.56
CA GLU A 63 -12.93 -9.24 1.71
C GLU A 63 -11.57 -8.61 2.04
N LEU A 64 -10.48 -9.34 1.85
CA LEU A 64 -9.13 -8.82 2.07
C LEU A 64 -8.83 -7.61 1.18
N ASP A 65 -9.19 -7.67 -0.11
CA ASP A 65 -8.89 -6.62 -1.07
C ASP A 65 -9.69 -5.35 -0.73
N GLU A 66 -10.95 -5.49 -0.32
CA GLU A 66 -11.76 -4.36 0.15
C GLU A 66 -11.14 -3.68 1.38
N VAL A 67 -10.66 -4.48 2.34
CA VAL A 67 -9.99 -3.96 3.54
C VAL A 67 -8.70 -3.22 3.18
N LEU A 68 -7.88 -3.79 2.31
CA LEU A 68 -6.62 -3.19 1.86
C LEU A 68 -6.85 -1.90 1.07
N GLN A 69 -7.84 -1.89 0.17
CA GLN A 69 -8.26 -0.70 -0.55
C GLN A 69 -8.79 0.38 0.40
N GLY A 70 -9.53 0.02 1.44
CA GLY A 70 -9.97 0.96 2.47
C GLY A 70 -8.81 1.65 3.17
N PHE A 71 -7.78 0.88 3.56
CA PHE A 71 -6.55 1.46 4.15
C PHE A 71 -5.81 2.35 3.16
N LEU A 72 -5.71 1.95 1.88
CA LEU A 72 -5.06 2.73 0.85
C LEU A 72 -5.79 4.04 0.58
N SER A 73 -7.12 4.01 0.43
CA SER A 73 -7.94 5.19 0.20
C SER A 73 -7.81 6.21 1.34
N ASN A 74 -7.83 5.75 2.59
CA ASN A 74 -7.66 6.63 3.75
C ASN A 74 -6.23 7.20 3.82
N ALA A 75 -5.22 6.37 3.52
CA ALA A 75 -3.84 6.80 3.41
C ALA A 75 -3.68 7.89 2.35
N LEU A 76 -4.24 7.73 1.16
CA LEU A 76 -4.20 8.74 0.09
C LEU A 76 -4.82 10.07 0.56
N GLY A 77 -5.98 10.04 1.22
CA GLY A 77 -6.64 11.26 1.70
C GLY A 77 -5.77 12.12 2.65
N GLY A 78 -4.88 11.48 3.43
CA GLY A 78 -3.92 12.19 4.28
C GLY A 78 -2.65 12.67 3.57
N PHE A 79 -2.42 12.24 2.33
CA PHE A 79 -1.12 12.32 1.65
C PHE A 79 -1.11 13.05 0.31
N VAL A 80 -2.26 13.16 -0.36
CA VAL A 80 -2.37 13.72 -1.73
C VAL A 80 -1.80 15.13 -1.90
N ASN A 81 -1.71 15.92 -0.81
CA ASN A 81 -1.22 17.29 -0.88
C ASN A 81 0.31 17.42 -0.76
N TYR A 82 1.04 16.33 -0.55
CA TYR A 82 2.46 16.33 -0.21
C TYR A 82 3.38 15.77 -1.30
N ILE A 83 2.80 15.27 -2.38
CA ILE A 83 3.52 14.63 -3.48
C ILE A 83 3.11 15.36 -4.76
N ALA A 84 4.09 15.66 -5.62
CA ALA A 84 3.83 16.39 -6.87
C ALA A 84 3.06 15.54 -7.90
N LYS A 85 3.17 14.21 -7.81
CA LYS A 85 2.42 13.26 -8.62
C LYS A 85 0.96 13.22 -8.18
N ASP A 86 0.06 13.11 -9.15
CA ASP A 86 -1.36 12.92 -8.89
C ASP A 86 -1.63 11.46 -8.46
N LEU A 87 -1.58 11.21 -7.16
CA LEU A 87 -1.88 9.90 -6.59
C LEU A 87 -3.37 9.53 -6.60
N LEU A 88 -4.23 10.45 -7.02
CA LEU A 88 -5.66 10.19 -7.22
C LEU A 88 -5.97 9.75 -8.66
N ASP A 89 -5.00 9.85 -9.57
CA ASP A 89 -5.09 9.26 -10.90
C ASP A 89 -4.82 7.75 -10.81
N VAL A 90 -5.90 7.00 -10.56
CA VAL A 90 -5.87 5.56 -10.32
C VAL A 90 -6.89 4.82 -11.19
N ASP A 91 -6.57 3.58 -11.52
CA ASP A 91 -7.47 2.63 -12.16
C ASP A 91 -7.81 1.53 -11.16
N TYR A 92 -9.00 1.61 -10.57
CA TYR A 92 -9.49 0.63 -9.59
C TYR A 92 -9.86 -0.71 -10.23
N GLU A 93 -10.20 -0.75 -11.52
CA GLU A 93 -10.52 -1.99 -12.22
C GLU A 93 -9.25 -2.82 -12.44
N LYS A 94 -8.14 -2.13 -12.76
CA LYS A 94 -6.80 -2.75 -12.90
C LYS A 94 -6.01 -2.83 -11.60
N GLY A 95 -6.44 -2.14 -10.55
CA GLY A 95 -5.76 -2.11 -9.26
C GLY A 95 -4.39 -1.42 -9.32
N GLN A 96 -4.30 -0.25 -9.96
CA GLN A 96 -3.03 0.44 -10.18
C GLN A 96 -3.15 1.97 -10.09
N PHE A 97 -2.01 2.61 -9.83
CA PHE A 97 -1.80 4.04 -10.07
C PHE A 97 -1.46 4.23 -11.55
N ASN A 98 -2.02 5.27 -12.18
CA ASN A 98 -1.67 5.65 -13.56
C ASN A 98 -0.33 6.43 -13.64
N VAL A 99 0.41 6.45 -12.53
CA VAL A 99 1.75 7.01 -12.39
C VAL A 99 2.67 5.96 -11.79
N GLU A 100 3.92 5.96 -12.23
CA GLU A 100 4.97 5.17 -11.59
C GLU A 100 5.42 5.84 -10.30
N LEU A 101 5.35 5.10 -9.20
CA LEU A 101 5.89 5.47 -7.91
C LEU A 101 7.33 4.99 -7.80
N THR A 102 8.17 5.83 -7.21
CA THR A 102 9.49 5.40 -6.79
C THR A 102 9.35 4.48 -5.58
N ARG A 103 10.35 3.61 -5.38
CA ARG A 103 10.42 2.77 -4.18
C ARG A 103 10.26 3.54 -2.87
N TYR A 104 10.70 4.80 -2.84
CA TYR A 104 10.55 5.66 -1.66
C TYR A 104 9.10 6.07 -1.40
N GLU A 105 8.37 6.44 -2.46
CA GLU A 105 6.94 6.78 -2.41
C GLU A 105 6.10 5.56 -2.06
N GLU A 106 6.43 4.38 -2.59
CA GLU A 106 5.76 3.12 -2.23
C GLU A 106 5.87 2.82 -0.73
N ILE A 107 7.09 2.91 -0.16
CA ILE A 107 7.34 2.68 1.26
C ILE A 107 6.61 3.71 2.12
N MET A 108 6.56 4.96 1.65
CA MET A 108 5.84 6.03 2.33
C MET A 108 4.33 5.76 2.37
N LEU A 109 3.72 5.34 1.26
CA LEU A 109 2.31 4.95 1.21
C LEU A 109 2.02 3.71 2.08
N ALA A 110 2.89 2.71 2.07
CA ALA A 110 2.73 1.54 2.94
C ALA A 110 2.77 1.93 4.44
N LYS A 111 3.62 2.90 4.82
CA LYS A 111 3.63 3.48 6.18
C LYS A 111 2.35 4.25 6.48
N ALA A 112 1.81 4.97 5.51
CA ALA A 112 0.53 5.66 5.63
C ALA A 112 -0.62 4.68 5.89
N MET A 113 -0.68 3.57 5.15
CA MET A 113 -1.65 2.49 5.41
C MET A 113 -1.49 1.92 6.82
N LYS A 114 -0.25 1.72 7.27
CA LYS A 114 0.04 1.29 8.65
C LYS A 114 -0.46 2.28 9.71
N LEU A 115 -0.35 3.57 9.44
CA LEU A 115 -0.90 4.61 10.32
C LEU A 115 -2.42 4.48 10.44
N GLU A 116 -3.13 4.27 9.33
CA GLU A 116 -4.58 4.05 9.34
C GLU A 116 -4.96 2.76 10.09
N TRP A 117 -4.19 1.69 9.92
CA TRP A 117 -4.37 0.47 10.70
C TRP A 117 -4.22 0.70 12.22
N VAL A 118 -3.20 1.48 12.64
CA VAL A 118 -3.00 1.85 14.06
C VAL A 118 -4.17 2.69 14.58
N ARG A 119 -4.65 3.66 13.80
CA ARG A 119 -5.77 4.52 14.18
C ARG A 119 -7.05 3.70 14.40
N ASN A 120 -7.33 2.75 13.51
CA ASN A 120 -8.46 1.83 13.65
C ASN A 120 -8.35 0.98 14.92
N LYS A 121 -7.16 0.44 15.22
CA LYS A 121 -6.93 -0.31 16.47
C LYS A 121 -7.14 0.54 17.71
N LYS A 122 -6.62 1.77 17.70
CA LYS A 122 -6.77 2.72 18.81
C LYS A 122 -8.23 3.07 19.06
N TYR A 123 -8.98 3.37 18.00
CA TYR A 123 -10.40 3.69 18.11
C TYR A 123 -11.21 2.53 18.69
N SER A 124 -10.97 1.30 18.24
CA SER A 124 -11.60 0.11 18.81
C SER A 124 -11.30 -0.05 20.30
N GLU A 125 -10.04 0.17 20.70
CA GLU A 125 -9.62 0.08 22.08
C GLU A 125 -10.29 1.16 22.97
N GLU A 126 -10.38 2.39 22.49
CA GLU A 126 -11.09 3.49 23.18
C GLU A 126 -12.58 3.19 23.39
N LEU A 127 -13.23 2.51 22.43
CA LEU A 127 -14.62 2.06 22.59
C LEU A 127 -14.73 0.99 23.68
N MET A 128 -13.77 0.07 23.79
CA MET A 128 -13.74 -0.94 24.86
C MET A 128 -13.58 -0.29 26.24
N VAL A 129 -12.70 0.71 26.38
CA VAL A 129 -12.55 1.51 27.62
C VAL A 129 -13.90 2.09 28.04
N LYS A 130 -14.61 2.73 27.11
CA LYS A 130 -15.90 3.37 27.36
C LYS A 130 -17.00 2.37 27.76
N ALA A 131 -16.98 1.17 27.19
CA ALA A 131 -18.00 0.15 27.44
C ALA A 131 -17.84 -0.55 28.80
N ILE A 132 -16.61 -0.87 29.20
CA ILE A 132 -16.30 -1.64 30.42
C ILE A 132 -16.14 -0.70 31.64
N GLY A 133 -15.73 0.55 31.40
CA GLY A 133 -15.42 1.52 32.44
C GLY A 133 -13.97 1.42 32.93
N ASP A 134 -13.38 2.57 33.25
CA ASP A 134 -11.95 2.74 33.56
C ASP A 134 -11.40 1.77 34.62
N ARG A 135 -12.23 1.43 35.62
CA ARG A 135 -11.78 0.65 36.78
C ARG A 135 -11.53 -0.82 36.46
N ASP A 136 -12.39 -1.45 35.66
CA ASP A 136 -12.25 -2.86 35.29
C ASP A 136 -11.31 -3.03 34.10
N TYR A 137 -11.24 -2.02 33.23
CA TYR A 137 -10.26 -1.95 32.14
C TYR A 137 -8.81 -1.79 32.65
N ALA A 138 -8.59 -0.97 33.69
CA ALA A 138 -7.29 -0.82 34.35
C ALA A 138 -6.71 -2.15 34.86
N ALA A 139 -7.58 -3.03 35.35
CA ALA A 139 -7.18 -4.32 35.92
C ALA A 139 -6.65 -5.29 34.86
N GLN A 140 -6.93 -5.07 33.56
CA GLN A 140 -6.63 -5.98 32.46
C GLN A 140 -5.51 -5.52 31.49
N GLN A 141 -4.68 -4.54 31.87
CA GLN A 141 -3.53 -4.02 31.08
C GLN A 141 -3.87 -3.08 29.90
N GLY A 142 -5.14 -2.75 29.67
CA GLY A 142 -5.57 -2.02 28.48
C GLY A 142 -4.93 -0.63 28.30
N TYR A 143 -4.73 0.15 29.39
CA TYR A 143 -4.10 1.48 29.28
C TYR A 143 -2.70 1.45 28.68
N LYS A 144 -1.91 0.40 28.97
CA LYS A 144 -0.57 0.27 28.40
C LYS A 144 -0.62 0.02 26.90
N TYR A 145 -1.61 -0.74 26.43
CA TYR A 145 -1.79 -1.00 25.01
C TYR A 145 -2.23 0.26 24.28
N LEU A 146 -3.17 1.03 24.85
CA LEU A 146 -3.59 2.32 24.29
C LEU A 146 -2.43 3.33 24.20
N GLU A 147 -1.59 3.42 25.24
CA GLU A 147 -0.37 4.25 25.22
C GLU A 147 0.62 3.80 24.13
N GLN A 148 0.77 2.49 23.92
CA GLN A 148 1.62 1.94 22.86
C GLN A 148 1.09 2.33 21.47
N LEU A 149 -0.22 2.21 21.24
CA LEU A 149 -0.86 2.61 20.00
C LEU A 149 -0.69 4.12 19.75
N GLN A 150 -0.90 4.95 20.77
CA GLN A 150 -0.66 6.40 20.68
C GLN A 150 0.81 6.72 20.34
N SER A 151 1.77 6.05 21.00
CA SER A 151 3.19 6.25 20.70
C SER A 151 3.56 5.82 19.28
N MET A 152 2.96 4.74 18.79
CA MET A 152 3.17 4.24 17.43
C MET A 152 2.58 5.19 16.38
N GLU A 153 1.37 5.72 16.63
CA GLU A 153 0.74 6.75 15.81
C GLU A 153 1.65 8.00 15.69
N ASP A 154 2.14 8.51 16.82
CA ASP A 154 2.99 9.71 16.85
C ASP A 154 4.31 9.50 16.08
N LYS A 155 4.92 8.31 16.21
CA LYS A 155 6.16 7.96 15.51
C LYS A 155 5.93 7.85 14.00
N LEU A 156 4.87 7.17 13.58
CA LEU A 156 4.53 7.02 12.18
C LEU A 156 4.28 8.39 11.53
N ASN A 157 3.48 9.26 12.16
CA ASN A 157 3.27 10.62 11.67
C ASN A 157 4.58 11.39 11.48
N LYS A 158 5.51 11.32 12.45
CA LYS A 158 6.81 11.99 12.34
C LYS A 158 7.67 11.42 11.22
N GLU A 159 7.77 10.10 11.11
CA GLU A 159 8.54 9.45 10.05
C GLU A 159 8.00 9.84 8.67
N ILE A 160 6.68 9.76 8.50
CA ILE A 160 5.97 10.17 7.30
C ILE A 160 6.28 11.62 6.94
N GLN A 161 6.18 12.56 7.89
CA GLN A 161 6.47 13.97 7.60
C GLN A 161 7.93 14.20 7.19
N ILE A 162 8.87 13.47 7.79
CA ILE A 162 10.28 13.51 7.38
C ILE A 162 10.45 12.97 5.96
N MET A 163 9.72 11.92 5.59
CA MET A 163 9.76 11.36 4.23
C MET A 163 9.21 12.34 3.21
N VAL A 164 8.06 12.94 3.49
CA VAL A 164 7.45 13.99 2.66
C VAL A 164 8.43 15.13 2.40
N GLN A 165 9.01 15.70 3.46
CA GLN A 165 9.98 16.79 3.31
C GLN A 165 11.14 16.40 2.39
N ARG A 166 11.63 15.16 2.47
CA ARG A 166 12.71 14.70 1.59
C ARG A 166 12.27 14.57 0.13
N VAL A 167 11.03 14.18 -0.13
CA VAL A 167 10.48 14.15 -1.49
C VAL A 167 10.34 15.58 -2.04
N GLU A 168 9.79 16.50 -1.25
CA GLU A 168 9.61 17.91 -1.62
C GLU A 168 10.96 18.61 -1.90
N PHE A 169 11.94 18.51 -0.98
CA PHE A 169 13.25 19.14 -1.14
C PHE A 169 14.19 18.38 -2.09
N GLY A 170 13.89 17.12 -2.40
CA GLY A 170 14.60 16.33 -3.40
C GLY A 170 14.12 16.61 -4.83
N ASN A 171 12.98 17.30 -4.99
CA ASN A 171 12.46 17.68 -6.29
C ASN A 171 13.23 18.91 -6.84
N PRO A 172 13.95 18.79 -7.97
CA PRO A 172 14.69 19.89 -8.57
C PRO A 172 13.81 21.08 -8.98
N GLU A 173 12.52 20.87 -9.23
CA GLU A 173 11.57 21.96 -9.56
C GLU A 173 11.34 22.90 -8.36
N VAL A 174 11.23 22.34 -7.15
CA VAL A 174 11.02 23.11 -5.90
C VAL A 174 12.30 23.88 -5.50
N LEU A 175 13.47 23.32 -5.80
CA LEU A 175 14.77 23.98 -5.57
C LEU A 175 15.02 25.14 -6.55
N GLY A 176 14.47 25.09 -7.76
CA GLY A 176 14.58 26.16 -8.76
C GLY A 176 13.79 27.42 -8.41
N GLU A 177 12.72 27.31 -7.63
CA GLU A 177 11.89 28.45 -7.21
C GLU A 177 12.44 29.19 -5.97
N MET A 178 13.45 28.63 -5.27
CA MET A 178 14.08 29.25 -4.10
C MET A 178 15.40 29.98 -4.39
N ALA A 179 15.83 30.03 -5.65
CA ALA A 179 17.07 30.68 -6.11
C ALA A 179 16.80 32.02 -6.82
#